data_AF-A0A0Q8V834-F1
#
_entry.id   AF-A0A0Q8V834-F1
#
_cell.length_a   1.000
_cell.length_b   1.000
_cell.length_c   1.000
_cell.angle_alpha   90.00
_cell.angle_beta   90.00
_cell.angle_gamma   90.00
#
_symmetry.space_group_name_H-M   'P 1'
#
loop_
_entity.id
_entity.type
_entity.pdbx_description
1 polymer ?
#
loop_
_entity_poly.entity_id
_entity_poly.type
_entity_poly.pdbx_seq_one_letter_code
_entity_poly.pdbx_strand_id
1 'polypeptide(L)'
;MLLRSSVKTSRPRGRLAAGAAGVLALVVGFGVVNASAASAWDPGPGHGQQQQLAPRTSFTMAADGSSGATAGGEGIPNIDSVKKTIATYYGDPGTGIADKTASPYISEMSTIIAGETAKLQAEYAAAKAKGQKPAIVFDADDTTLWTYDMEVADMHFTFNPAEQDVWVQDQRFPATPAMVAFVNKAAAIGFTVFGLTGRNDNQKAATLGNLSKVGYTPFTAANFYTKWTGVGASQQPSYITCAAAACTTVEYKALTRKHIQDLGYTIDLNVGDQWSDLQGGYAQRALKLPNPTYYLPSPDLPGVNEPTLAPRTHFSMAPDGTSGATAGGEGIPNIDSVKKTIATYYGDPGTGIANKTDSPYIREMRSLVLRQLPVLAATCFVEKKLHKNPAIVLDADDTTLWTYDMEVADMHFTFNPAEQDVWVQDQRFPATPSMTTLATVAQKSGCTLIGLTGRNDDQKAATLGNLAKVGYTGFTAPNYYTKWTGVGASQQPSYITCATAKCTTIEYKSQTRKHVESAAGGKYDIVANYGDQFSDLIGGSADRAVKLPNPTYYLP
;
A
#
# COMPACT_ATOMS: atom_id res chain seq x y z
N MET A 1 28.89 -36.34 34.84
CA MET A 1 28.40 -36.80 36.15
C MET A 1 29.41 -36.33 37.20
N LEU A 2 28.95 -35.53 38.18
CA LEU A 2 29.63 -35.05 39.42
C LEU A 2 30.86 -34.12 39.25
N LEU A 3 30.81 -32.78 39.42
CA LEU A 3 30.53 -31.88 40.57
C LEU A 3 31.67 -31.67 41.58
N ARG A 4 31.97 -30.36 41.78
CA ARG A 4 32.49 -29.63 42.98
C ARG A 4 34.00 -29.70 43.25
N SER A 5 34.69 -28.71 43.85
CA SER A 5 34.55 -27.27 44.20
C SER A 5 35.44 -27.07 45.44
N SER A 6 36.35 -26.08 45.43
CA SER A 6 36.75 -25.20 46.58
C SER A 6 38.10 -24.54 46.26
N VAL A 7 38.26 -23.22 46.14
CA VAL A 7 38.09 -22.08 47.07
C VAL A 7 39.38 -21.71 47.83
N LYS A 8 39.71 -20.41 47.74
CA LYS A 8 40.35 -19.47 48.71
C LYS A 8 41.82 -19.02 48.54
N THR A 9 41.89 -17.70 48.27
CA THR A 9 42.69 -16.64 48.94
C THR A 9 44.18 -16.53 48.68
N SER A 10 44.64 -15.38 48.18
CA SER A 10 44.97 -14.18 48.98
C SER A 10 45.54 -13.05 48.10
N ARG A 11 45.22 -11.80 48.45
CA ARG A 11 45.94 -10.58 48.03
C ARG A 11 46.86 -10.16 49.17
N PRO A 12 47.93 -9.40 48.87
CA PRO A 12 48.03 -8.09 49.49
C PRO A 12 48.41 -6.94 48.52
N ARG A 13 48.28 -5.73 49.07
CA ARG A 13 48.23 -4.39 48.47
C ARG A 13 49.61 -3.81 48.12
N GLY A 14 49.65 -2.88 47.16
CA GLY A 14 50.74 -1.90 46.99
C GLY A 14 50.40 -0.81 45.96
N ARG A 15 50.26 0.44 46.43
CA ARG A 15 50.05 1.73 45.72
C ARG A 15 51.30 2.09 44.87
N LEU A 16 51.36 2.93 43.82
CA LEU A 16 50.85 4.29 43.54
C LEU A 16 51.09 4.66 42.04
N ALA A 17 50.26 5.61 41.57
CA ALA A 17 50.27 6.51 40.40
C ALA A 17 51.49 6.67 39.46
N ALA A 18 51.22 6.77 38.14
CA ALA A 18 51.32 8.00 37.30
C ALA A 18 51.11 7.67 35.81
N GLY A 19 50.41 8.55 35.08
CA GLY A 19 49.89 8.30 33.73
C GLY A 19 50.87 8.57 32.58
N ALA A 20 50.46 8.11 31.39
CA ALA A 20 50.81 8.70 30.11
C ALA A 20 49.76 8.29 29.08
N ALA A 21 49.29 9.27 28.32
CA ALA A 21 48.27 9.17 27.29
C ALA A 21 48.79 8.45 26.03
N GLY A 22 47.92 7.66 25.40
CA GLY A 22 48.12 7.06 24.08
C GLY A 22 46.84 7.20 23.26
N VAL A 23 46.92 8.05 22.25
CA VAL A 23 45.84 8.47 21.34
C VAL A 23 45.37 7.29 20.47
N LEU A 24 44.07 7.00 20.47
CA LEU A 24 43.42 6.21 19.42
C LEU A 24 42.55 7.14 18.57
N ALA A 25 42.91 7.28 17.31
CA ALA A 25 42.19 8.05 16.31
C ALA A 25 40.84 7.36 16.00
N LEU A 26 39.74 8.04 16.31
CA LEU A 26 38.39 7.64 15.95
C LEU A 26 38.05 8.30 14.61
N VAL A 27 37.88 7.46 13.58
CA VAL A 27 37.34 7.84 12.28
C VAL A 27 35.88 8.28 12.49
N VAL A 28 35.61 9.55 12.24
CA VAL A 28 34.26 10.14 12.26
C VAL A 28 33.52 9.66 11.00
N GLY A 29 32.70 8.62 11.15
CA GLY A 29 31.63 8.33 10.21
C GLY A 29 30.46 9.27 10.49
N PHE A 30 30.15 10.14 9.55
CA PHE A 30 28.91 10.93 9.56
C PHE A 30 27.72 9.99 9.37
N GLY A 31 27.21 9.45 10.47
CA GLY A 31 25.88 8.87 10.52
C GLY A 31 24.86 9.99 10.58
N VAL A 32 24.05 10.13 9.52
CA VAL A 32 22.85 10.95 9.53
C VAL A 32 21.90 10.34 10.56
N VAL A 33 21.83 10.95 11.74
CA VAL A 33 20.86 10.62 12.78
C VAL A 33 19.47 11.00 12.28
N ASN A 34 18.73 10.01 11.77
CA ASN A 34 17.27 10.05 11.78
C ASN A 34 16.84 9.93 13.25
N ALA A 35 16.75 11.07 13.93
CA ALA A 35 16.06 11.16 15.21
C ALA A 35 14.59 10.83 14.95
N SER A 36 14.14 9.66 15.42
CA SER A 36 12.73 9.34 15.50
C SER A 36 12.05 10.41 16.35
N ALA A 37 11.00 11.02 15.81
CA ALA A 37 10.18 12.05 16.47
C ALA A 37 9.62 11.60 17.85
N ALA A 38 9.70 10.30 18.16
CA ALA A 38 9.35 9.71 19.45
C ALA A 38 10.30 10.09 20.60
N SER A 39 11.49 10.63 20.33
CA SER A 39 12.54 10.79 21.36
C SER A 39 12.51 12.14 22.12
N ALA A 40 11.62 13.06 21.76
CA ALA A 40 11.58 14.41 22.33
C ALA A 40 10.31 14.72 23.16
N TRP A 41 9.54 13.70 23.55
CA TRP A 41 8.25 13.89 24.22
C TRP A 41 8.26 13.45 25.69
N ASP A 42 7.98 14.41 26.59
CA ASP A 42 7.60 14.18 27.98
C ASP A 42 6.06 14.01 28.03
N PRO A 43 5.53 12.83 28.42
CA PRO A 43 4.10 12.55 28.34
C PRO A 43 3.25 13.34 29.35
N GLY A 44 3.86 14.03 30.33
CA GLY A 44 3.12 14.67 31.42
C GLY A 44 2.27 13.67 32.24
N PRO A 45 1.68 14.09 33.36
CA PRO A 45 0.90 13.20 34.21
C PRO A 45 -0.55 13.11 33.69
N GLY A 46 -0.82 12.14 32.81
CA GLY A 46 -2.18 11.78 32.38
C GLY A 46 -2.62 10.44 32.95
N HIS A 47 -3.63 10.43 33.82
CA HIS A 47 -4.23 9.21 34.38
C HIS A 47 -5.30 8.63 33.43
N GLY A 48 -4.92 7.64 32.64
CA GLY A 48 -5.84 6.80 31.86
C GLY A 48 -5.06 5.73 31.08
N GLN A 49 -5.58 4.50 30.98
CA GLN A 49 -4.95 3.48 30.12
C GLN A 49 -4.88 4.01 28.69
N GLN A 50 -3.68 4.36 28.21
CA GLN A 50 -3.47 4.72 26.81
C GLN A 50 -3.79 3.50 25.96
N GLN A 51 -4.94 3.54 25.28
CA GLN A 51 -5.22 2.67 24.16
C GLN A 51 -4.05 2.83 23.19
N GLN A 52 -3.41 1.72 22.78
CA GLN A 52 -2.25 1.79 21.89
C GLN A 52 -2.68 2.42 20.56
N LEU A 53 -2.31 3.70 20.35
CA LEU A 53 -2.56 4.45 19.12
C LEU A 53 -1.52 4.05 18.08
N ALA A 54 -1.63 2.82 17.58
CA ALA A 54 -0.75 2.30 16.54
C ALA A 54 -1.59 1.63 15.44
N PRO A 55 -1.20 1.80 14.15
CA PRO A 55 -1.81 1.06 13.05
C PRO A 55 -1.70 -0.45 13.24
N ARG A 56 -2.70 -1.17 12.74
CA ARG A 56 -2.61 -2.62 12.60
C ARG A 56 -1.47 -2.98 11.65
N THR A 57 -0.75 -4.06 11.95
CA THR A 57 0.37 -4.53 11.13
C THR A 57 0.18 -5.92 10.55
N SER A 58 -0.93 -6.60 10.86
CA SER A 58 -1.23 -7.94 10.36
C SER A 58 -2.62 -7.98 9.72
N PHE A 59 -2.68 -8.51 8.50
CA PHE A 59 -3.86 -8.45 7.65
C PHE A 59 -4.16 -9.83 7.05
N THR A 60 -5.45 -10.13 6.91
CA THR A 60 -5.95 -11.27 6.14
C THR A 60 -6.84 -10.73 5.04
N MET A 61 -6.46 -10.95 3.78
CA MET A 61 -7.11 -10.35 2.61
C MET A 61 -7.09 -11.33 1.43
N ALA A 62 -8.25 -11.57 0.85
CA ALA A 62 -8.41 -12.31 -0.40
C ALA A 62 -8.05 -11.41 -1.60
N ALA A 63 -7.47 -12.02 -2.63
CA ALA A 63 -7.04 -11.28 -3.83
C ALA A 63 -8.21 -10.72 -4.67
N ASP A 64 -9.40 -11.29 -4.54
CA ASP A 64 -10.61 -10.84 -5.25
C ASP A 64 -11.30 -9.62 -4.60
N GLY A 65 -10.76 -9.14 -3.47
CA GLY A 65 -11.29 -8.03 -2.70
C GLY A 65 -12.55 -8.34 -1.88
N SER A 66 -12.99 -9.60 -1.82
CA SER A 66 -14.16 -10.03 -1.04
C SER A 66 -14.01 -9.78 0.46
N SER A 67 -12.77 -9.68 0.97
CA SER A 67 -12.49 -9.38 2.37
C SER A 67 -13.05 -8.04 2.83
N GLY A 68 -13.27 -7.07 1.94
CA GLY A 68 -13.88 -5.78 2.29
C GLY A 68 -15.34 -5.90 2.76
N ALA A 69 -16.01 -7.01 2.45
CA ALA A 69 -17.38 -7.25 2.89
C ALA A 69 -17.49 -7.59 4.39
N THR A 70 -16.40 -8.06 5.00
CA THR A 70 -16.38 -8.59 6.38
C THR A 70 -15.32 -7.96 7.26
N ALA A 71 -14.18 -7.51 6.71
CA ALA A 71 -13.18 -6.78 7.44
C ALA A 71 -13.67 -5.36 7.78
N GLY A 72 -13.46 -4.94 9.03
CA GLY A 72 -13.53 -3.51 9.37
C GLY A 72 -12.36 -2.76 8.74
N GLY A 73 -12.44 -1.43 8.64
CA GLY A 73 -11.46 -0.62 7.90
C GLY A 73 -10.02 -0.79 8.41
N GLU A 74 -9.81 -0.91 9.72
CA GLU A 74 -8.49 -1.21 10.32
C GLU A 74 -7.95 -2.60 9.95
N GLY A 75 -8.81 -3.50 9.46
CA GLY A 75 -8.43 -4.82 8.94
C GLY A 75 -8.02 -4.83 7.47
N ILE A 76 -8.06 -3.69 6.80
CA ILE A 76 -7.67 -3.53 5.39
C ILE A 76 -6.31 -2.83 5.36
N PRO A 77 -5.31 -3.32 4.61
CA PRO A 77 -4.05 -2.62 4.44
C PRO A 77 -4.28 -1.21 3.91
N ASN A 78 -3.66 -0.21 4.53
CA ASN A 78 -3.73 1.16 4.03
C ASN A 78 -2.95 1.28 2.72
N ILE A 79 -3.57 1.89 1.69
CA ILE A 79 -3.02 1.93 0.34
C ILE A 79 -1.66 2.64 0.27
N ASP A 80 -1.45 3.73 1.02
CA ASP A 80 -0.19 4.48 1.00
C ASP A 80 0.94 3.69 1.67
N SER A 81 0.63 2.98 2.75
CA SER A 81 1.57 2.06 3.39
C SER A 81 1.98 0.94 2.43
N VAL A 82 1.05 0.43 1.62
CA VAL A 82 1.34 -0.58 0.59
C VAL A 82 2.23 0.00 -0.51
N LYS A 83 1.88 1.17 -1.07
CA LYS A 83 2.70 1.87 -2.08
C LYS A 83 4.13 2.09 -1.59
N LYS A 84 4.30 2.54 -0.35
CA LYS A 84 5.63 2.77 0.25
C LYS A 84 6.40 1.48 0.52
N THR A 85 5.71 0.41 0.90
CA THR A 85 6.30 -0.93 1.05
C THR A 85 6.81 -1.44 -0.30
N ILE A 86 6.01 -1.29 -1.36
CA ILE A 86 6.39 -1.62 -2.74
C ILE A 86 7.62 -0.80 -3.17
N ALA A 87 7.59 0.53 -3.00
CA ALA A 87 8.72 1.40 -3.35
C ALA A 87 10.02 0.95 -2.66
N THR A 88 9.95 0.66 -1.35
CA THR A 88 11.11 0.15 -0.59
C THR A 88 11.63 -1.19 -1.14
N TYR A 89 10.73 -2.10 -1.52
CA TYR A 89 11.08 -3.41 -2.07
C TYR A 89 11.80 -3.32 -3.43
N TYR A 90 11.41 -2.36 -4.26
CA TYR A 90 12.05 -2.09 -5.55
C TYR A 90 13.23 -1.11 -5.48
N GLY A 91 13.51 -0.53 -4.31
CA GLY A 91 14.55 0.48 -4.13
C GLY A 91 14.19 1.85 -4.74
N ASP A 92 12.90 2.13 -4.97
CA ASP A 92 12.43 3.42 -5.45
C ASP A 92 12.41 4.45 -4.29
N PRO A 93 13.14 5.57 -4.39
CA PRO A 93 13.13 6.63 -3.38
C PRO A 93 11.85 7.48 -3.36
N GLY A 94 10.81 7.09 -4.11
CA GLY A 94 9.54 7.81 -4.24
C GLY A 94 9.43 8.62 -5.54
N THR A 95 10.20 8.24 -6.56
CA THR A 95 10.22 8.85 -7.90
C THR A 95 9.39 8.08 -8.92
N GLY A 96 8.94 6.88 -8.58
CA GLY A 96 8.31 5.94 -9.49
C GLY A 96 9.29 5.15 -10.34
N ILE A 97 10.59 5.26 -10.05
CA ILE A 97 11.66 4.58 -10.80
C ILE A 97 12.41 3.65 -9.86
N ALA A 98 12.46 2.36 -10.20
CA ALA A 98 13.15 1.38 -9.37
C ALA A 98 14.68 1.46 -9.50
N ASP A 99 15.39 1.11 -8.43
CA ASP A 99 16.84 0.90 -8.49
C ASP A 99 17.14 -0.30 -9.39
N LYS A 100 17.93 -0.07 -10.45
CA LYS A 100 18.28 -1.09 -11.45
C LYS A 100 19.53 -1.90 -11.10
N THR A 101 20.13 -1.64 -9.94
CA THR A 101 21.41 -2.20 -9.50
C THR A 101 21.30 -2.96 -8.19
N ALA A 102 20.62 -2.41 -7.18
CA ALA A 102 20.55 -2.99 -5.85
C ALA A 102 19.20 -2.68 -5.17
N SER A 103 18.40 -3.72 -4.97
CA SER A 103 17.16 -3.67 -4.21
C SER A 103 16.83 -5.04 -3.62
N PRO A 104 15.91 -5.10 -2.63
CA PRO A 104 15.32 -6.37 -2.20
C PRO A 104 14.77 -7.20 -3.37
N TYR A 105 14.06 -6.59 -4.32
CA TYR A 105 13.57 -7.24 -5.54
C TYR A 105 14.69 -7.88 -6.37
N ILE A 106 15.76 -7.12 -6.68
CA ILE A 106 16.90 -7.64 -7.46
C ILE A 106 17.57 -8.81 -6.73
N SER A 107 17.71 -8.73 -5.42
CA SER A 107 18.32 -9.78 -4.58
C SER A 107 17.47 -11.05 -4.57
N GLU A 108 16.15 -10.90 -4.43
CA GLU A 108 15.20 -12.01 -4.48
C GLU A 108 15.19 -12.66 -5.87
N MET A 109 15.07 -11.87 -6.93
CA MET A 109 15.12 -12.35 -8.32
C MET A 109 16.42 -13.08 -8.63
N SER A 110 17.56 -12.53 -8.22
CA SER A 110 18.86 -13.19 -8.41
C SER A 110 18.93 -14.55 -7.70
N THR A 111 18.37 -14.65 -6.50
CA THR A 111 18.33 -15.89 -5.73
C THR A 111 17.44 -16.94 -6.39
N ILE A 112 16.21 -16.55 -6.78
CA ILE A 112 15.25 -17.43 -7.48
C ILE A 112 15.86 -17.97 -8.77
N ILE A 113 16.38 -17.07 -9.61
CA ILE A 113 16.89 -17.42 -10.93
C ILE A 113 18.20 -18.21 -10.85
N ALA A 114 19.08 -17.93 -9.88
CA ALA A 114 20.26 -18.76 -9.64
C ALA A 114 19.88 -20.21 -9.28
N GLY A 115 18.85 -20.38 -8.44
CA GLY A 115 18.32 -21.68 -8.06
C GLY A 115 17.80 -22.50 -9.25
N GLU A 116 17.03 -21.88 -10.14
CA GLU A 116 16.54 -22.55 -11.36
C GLU A 116 17.64 -22.77 -12.40
N THR A 117 18.56 -21.81 -12.53
CA THR A 117 19.73 -21.93 -13.42
C THR A 117 20.58 -23.16 -13.09
N ALA A 118 20.73 -23.49 -11.81
CA ALA A 118 21.50 -24.64 -11.36
C ALA A 118 20.86 -25.99 -11.76
N LYS A 119 19.54 -26.03 -11.97
CA LYS A 119 18.79 -27.24 -12.31
C LYS A 119 18.74 -27.53 -13.81
N LEU A 120 18.84 -26.51 -14.67
CA LEU A 120 18.63 -26.61 -16.12
C LEU A 120 19.30 -27.81 -16.80
N GLN A 121 20.59 -28.04 -16.53
CA GLN A 121 21.33 -29.12 -17.18
C GLN A 121 20.80 -30.51 -16.81
N ALA A 122 20.46 -30.70 -15.53
CA ALA A 122 19.93 -31.97 -15.03
C ALA A 122 18.52 -32.23 -15.56
N GLU A 123 17.65 -31.21 -15.55
CA GLU A 123 16.29 -31.33 -16.07
C GLU A 123 16.27 -31.61 -17.57
N TYR A 124 17.14 -30.91 -18.33
CA TYR A 124 17.30 -31.19 -19.76
C TYR A 124 17.73 -32.64 -20.02
N ALA A 125 18.77 -33.10 -19.33
CA ALA A 125 19.27 -34.47 -19.49
C ALA A 125 18.20 -35.52 -19.12
N ALA A 126 17.45 -35.29 -18.04
CA ALA A 126 16.37 -36.17 -17.60
C ALA A 126 15.22 -36.23 -18.63
N ALA A 127 14.83 -35.08 -19.20
CA ALA A 127 13.82 -35.03 -20.26
C ALA A 127 14.30 -35.75 -21.53
N LYS A 128 15.56 -35.54 -21.94
CA LYS A 128 16.16 -36.24 -23.09
C LYS A 128 16.22 -37.75 -22.89
N ALA A 129 16.56 -38.23 -21.69
CA ALA A 129 16.56 -39.65 -21.36
C ALA A 129 15.16 -40.29 -21.48
N LYS A 130 14.09 -39.52 -21.26
CA LYS A 130 12.70 -39.93 -21.46
C LYS A 130 12.23 -39.81 -22.92
N GLY A 131 13.12 -39.45 -23.86
CA GLY A 131 12.77 -39.22 -25.26
C GLY A 131 11.97 -37.95 -25.51
N GLN A 132 11.92 -37.01 -24.55
CA GLN A 132 11.12 -35.80 -24.66
C GLN A 132 11.82 -34.71 -25.49
N LYS A 133 11.02 -33.71 -25.90
CA LYS A 133 11.47 -32.46 -26.53
C LYS A 133 11.26 -31.31 -25.52
N PRO A 134 12.23 -31.06 -24.62
CA PRO A 134 12.03 -30.16 -23.49
C PRO A 134 11.91 -28.70 -23.94
N ALA A 135 10.97 -27.98 -23.33
CA ALA A 135 10.69 -26.59 -23.58
C ALA A 135 10.48 -25.81 -22.27
N ILE A 136 10.70 -24.50 -22.33
CA ILE A 136 10.37 -23.55 -21.25
C ILE A 136 9.48 -22.46 -21.81
N VAL A 137 8.41 -22.13 -21.09
CA VAL A 137 7.48 -21.05 -21.44
C VAL A 137 7.73 -19.89 -20.47
N PHE A 138 7.83 -18.68 -21.02
CA PHE A 138 8.01 -17.43 -20.27
C PHE A 138 6.89 -16.44 -20.59
N ASP A 139 6.33 -15.83 -19.57
CA ASP A 139 5.59 -14.58 -19.74
C ASP A 139 6.51 -13.39 -20.12
N ALA A 140 5.91 -12.29 -20.58
CA ALA A 140 6.60 -11.05 -20.90
C ALA A 140 6.69 -10.08 -19.72
N ASP A 141 5.56 -9.55 -19.26
CA ASP A 141 5.50 -8.41 -18.34
C ASP A 141 5.91 -8.85 -16.92
N ASP A 142 6.84 -8.13 -16.31
CA ASP A 142 7.52 -8.45 -15.05
C ASP A 142 8.20 -9.84 -14.95
N THR A 143 8.15 -10.61 -16.02
CA THR A 143 8.82 -11.90 -16.16
C THR A 143 10.10 -11.80 -16.97
N THR A 144 10.03 -11.23 -18.18
CA THR A 144 11.22 -10.96 -19.03
C THR A 144 11.46 -9.47 -19.25
N LEU A 145 10.40 -8.66 -19.28
CA LEU A 145 10.45 -7.21 -19.40
C LEU A 145 9.89 -6.59 -18.11
N TRP A 146 10.69 -5.78 -17.42
CA TRP A 146 10.34 -5.22 -16.12
C TRP A 146 9.53 -3.93 -16.29
N THR A 147 8.28 -3.92 -15.82
CA THR A 147 7.30 -2.86 -16.10
C THR A 147 7.14 -1.84 -14.98
N TYR A 148 7.77 -2.04 -13.81
CA TYR A 148 7.63 -1.16 -12.63
C TYR A 148 7.63 0.34 -12.93
N ASP A 149 8.58 0.83 -13.73
CA ASP A 149 8.71 2.28 -13.98
C ASP A 149 7.47 2.82 -14.70
N MET A 150 6.87 2.04 -15.62
CA MET A 150 5.60 2.38 -16.26
C MET A 150 4.46 2.35 -15.23
N GLU A 151 4.38 1.28 -14.45
CA GLU A 151 3.31 1.07 -13.47
C GLU A 151 3.27 2.20 -12.43
N VAL A 152 4.42 2.71 -11.99
CA VAL A 152 4.48 3.70 -10.91
C VAL A 152 4.65 5.13 -11.40
N ALA A 153 5.61 5.41 -12.30
CA ALA A 153 5.89 6.78 -12.73
C ALA A 153 4.84 7.34 -13.68
N ASP A 154 4.33 6.51 -14.61
CA ASP A 154 3.41 6.98 -15.66
C ASP A 154 1.95 6.61 -15.37
N MET A 155 1.70 5.47 -14.73
CA MET A 155 0.34 4.98 -14.44
C MET A 155 -0.10 5.17 -12.99
N HIS A 156 0.82 5.42 -12.06
CA HIS A 156 0.52 5.58 -10.63
C HIS A 156 -0.33 4.42 -10.04
N PHE A 157 0.03 3.19 -10.39
CA PHE A 157 -0.68 1.94 -10.09
C PHE A 157 -2.09 1.84 -10.70
N THR A 158 -2.45 2.71 -11.65
CA THR A 158 -3.77 2.75 -12.28
C THR A 158 -3.62 2.41 -13.75
N PHE A 159 -3.96 1.17 -14.09
CA PHE A 159 -3.76 0.65 -15.44
C PHE A 159 -4.41 1.53 -16.50
N ASN A 160 -3.61 1.98 -17.46
CA ASN A 160 -4.04 2.72 -18.64
C ASN A 160 -3.53 2.02 -19.90
N PRO A 161 -4.41 1.42 -20.73
CA PRO A 161 -3.98 0.69 -21.92
C PRO A 161 -3.33 1.57 -23.00
N ALA A 162 -3.63 2.86 -23.06
CA ALA A 162 -3.00 3.78 -24.02
C ALA A 162 -1.53 4.05 -23.63
N GLU A 163 -1.29 4.35 -22.36
CA GLU A 163 0.05 4.58 -21.81
C GLU A 163 0.88 3.28 -21.87
N GLN A 164 0.25 2.13 -21.64
CA GLN A 164 0.91 0.84 -21.82
C GLN A 164 1.38 0.70 -23.27
N ASP A 165 0.49 0.99 -24.24
CA ASP A 165 0.84 0.86 -25.64
C ASP A 165 2.00 1.78 -26.01
N VAL A 166 2.04 3.02 -25.52
CA VAL A 166 3.20 3.92 -25.70
C VAL A 166 4.50 3.26 -25.25
N TRP A 167 4.54 2.68 -24.04
CA TRP A 167 5.74 2.00 -23.55
C TRP A 167 6.14 0.77 -24.35
N VAL A 168 5.15 -0.01 -24.79
CA VAL A 168 5.37 -1.21 -25.58
C VAL A 168 5.90 -0.87 -26.96
N GLN A 169 5.25 0.05 -27.68
CA GLN A 169 5.64 0.44 -29.04
C GLN A 169 7.02 1.10 -29.07
N ASP A 170 7.34 1.91 -28.04
CA ASP A 170 8.64 2.57 -27.91
C ASP A 170 9.74 1.67 -27.33
N GLN A 171 9.42 0.41 -26.97
CA GLN A 171 10.37 -0.58 -26.47
C GLN A 171 11.15 -0.07 -25.24
N ARG A 172 10.41 0.51 -24.27
CA ARG A 172 10.99 1.22 -23.11
C ARG A 172 11.40 0.32 -21.96
N PHE A 173 10.94 -0.94 -21.94
CA PHE A 173 11.11 -1.79 -20.77
C PHE A 173 12.55 -2.31 -20.65
N PRO A 174 13.19 -2.19 -19.47
CA PRO A 174 14.41 -2.92 -19.17
C PRO A 174 14.13 -4.42 -19.02
N ALA A 175 15.18 -5.23 -19.05
CA ALA A 175 15.05 -6.65 -18.72
C ALA A 175 14.78 -6.87 -17.23
N THR A 176 13.97 -7.87 -16.92
CA THR A 176 13.83 -8.37 -15.56
C THR A 176 15.17 -8.88 -15.02
N PRO A 177 15.57 -8.54 -13.77
CA PRO A 177 16.86 -8.91 -13.21
C PRO A 177 17.18 -10.41 -13.35
N ALA A 178 18.43 -10.73 -13.71
CA ALA A 178 18.96 -12.08 -13.95
C ALA A 178 18.32 -12.89 -15.10
N MET A 179 17.19 -12.46 -15.68
CA MET A 179 16.40 -13.29 -16.59
C MET A 179 17.04 -13.48 -17.97
N VAL A 180 17.73 -12.47 -18.51
CA VAL A 180 18.43 -12.57 -19.83
C VAL A 180 19.44 -13.73 -19.84
N ALA A 181 20.28 -13.80 -18.80
CA ALA A 181 21.28 -14.86 -18.69
C ALA A 181 20.65 -16.25 -18.54
N PHE A 182 19.55 -16.35 -17.79
CA PHE A 182 18.81 -17.60 -17.61
C PHE A 182 18.19 -18.12 -18.91
N VAL A 183 17.44 -17.27 -19.61
CA VAL A 183 16.76 -17.64 -20.87
C VAL A 183 17.78 -18.03 -21.93
N ASN A 184 18.83 -17.23 -22.12
CA ASN A 184 19.87 -17.52 -23.10
C ASN A 184 20.63 -18.82 -22.77
N LYS A 185 20.89 -19.08 -21.48
CA LYS A 185 21.53 -20.33 -21.04
C LYS A 185 20.63 -21.55 -21.25
N ALA A 186 19.34 -21.44 -20.97
CA ALA A 186 18.39 -22.52 -21.23
C ALA A 186 18.36 -22.90 -22.72
N ALA A 187 18.31 -21.90 -23.60
CA ALA A 187 18.41 -22.12 -25.04
C ALA A 187 19.75 -22.74 -25.46
N ALA A 188 20.88 -22.28 -24.90
CA ALA A 188 22.20 -22.83 -25.18
C ALA A 188 22.37 -24.30 -24.74
N ILE A 189 21.68 -24.72 -23.67
CA ILE A 189 21.63 -26.12 -23.22
C ILE A 189 20.80 -26.99 -24.19
N GLY A 190 19.83 -26.39 -24.89
CA GLY A 190 19.01 -27.05 -25.90
C GLY A 190 17.51 -27.05 -25.62
N PHE A 191 17.04 -26.37 -24.56
CA PHE A 191 15.60 -26.17 -24.38
C PHE A 191 15.03 -25.35 -25.53
N THR A 192 13.84 -25.71 -26.00
CA THR A 192 13.07 -24.80 -26.86
C THR A 192 12.40 -23.75 -25.98
N VAL A 193 12.67 -22.48 -26.25
CA VAL A 193 12.11 -21.37 -25.49
C VAL A 193 10.86 -20.86 -26.21
N PHE A 194 9.78 -20.65 -25.46
CA PHE A 194 8.55 -20.00 -25.93
C PHE A 194 8.24 -18.77 -25.08
N GLY A 195 7.76 -17.71 -25.72
CA GLY A 195 7.12 -16.59 -25.04
C GLY A 195 5.59 -16.70 -25.12
N LEU A 196 4.89 -16.35 -24.05
CA LEU A 196 3.43 -16.38 -23.97
C LEU A 196 2.92 -15.24 -23.10
N THR A 197 2.39 -14.19 -23.72
CA THR A 197 1.98 -12.95 -23.04
C THR A 197 0.52 -12.59 -23.29
N GLY A 198 -0.09 -11.93 -22.31
CA GLY A 198 -1.41 -11.31 -22.44
C GLY A 198 -1.45 -10.07 -23.33
N ARG A 199 -0.29 -9.52 -23.73
CA ARG A 199 -0.20 -8.41 -24.69
C ARG A 199 -0.92 -8.73 -26.00
N ASN A 200 -1.51 -7.70 -26.59
CA ASN A 200 -2.27 -7.83 -27.83
C ASN A 200 -1.33 -8.11 -29.02
N ASP A 201 -1.84 -8.77 -30.05
CA ASP A 201 -1.05 -9.17 -31.22
C ASP A 201 -0.44 -7.99 -32.00
N ASN A 202 -1.10 -6.84 -32.02
CA ASN A 202 -0.55 -5.60 -32.58
C ASN A 202 0.69 -5.07 -31.80
N GLN A 203 0.95 -5.58 -30.60
CA GLN A 203 2.14 -5.26 -29.80
C GLN A 203 3.28 -6.27 -29.97
N LYS A 204 3.08 -7.36 -30.72
CA LYS A 204 4.03 -8.47 -30.84
C LYS A 204 5.38 -8.03 -31.40
N ALA A 205 5.38 -7.26 -32.48
CA ALA A 205 6.60 -6.82 -33.15
C ALA A 205 7.47 -5.94 -32.24
N ALA A 206 6.85 -4.96 -31.56
CA ALA A 206 7.54 -4.09 -30.63
C ALA A 206 8.04 -4.85 -29.39
N THR A 207 7.24 -5.79 -28.86
CA THR A 207 7.66 -6.65 -27.74
C THR A 207 8.90 -7.48 -28.09
N LEU A 208 8.92 -8.11 -29.28
CA LEU A 208 10.11 -8.83 -29.76
C LEU A 208 11.31 -7.91 -29.98
N GLY A 209 11.08 -6.71 -30.50
CA GLY A 209 12.11 -5.67 -30.61
C GLY A 209 12.72 -5.31 -29.26
N ASN A 210 11.88 -5.10 -28.24
CA ASN A 210 12.33 -4.79 -26.90
C ASN A 210 13.12 -5.96 -26.27
N LEU A 211 12.62 -7.19 -26.40
CA LEU A 211 13.31 -8.39 -25.92
C LEU A 211 14.70 -8.54 -26.56
N SER A 212 14.79 -8.34 -27.88
CA SER A 212 16.07 -8.37 -28.59
C SER A 212 17.00 -7.24 -28.12
N LYS A 213 16.47 -6.02 -27.99
CA LYS A 213 17.20 -4.82 -27.52
C LYS A 213 17.83 -5.02 -26.14
N VAL A 214 17.17 -5.75 -25.24
CA VAL A 214 17.68 -6.03 -23.89
C VAL A 214 18.48 -7.34 -23.79
N GLY A 215 18.68 -8.05 -24.90
CA GLY A 215 19.66 -9.15 -25.01
C GLY A 215 19.09 -10.56 -25.05
N TYR A 216 17.76 -10.74 -25.18
CA TYR A 216 17.19 -12.06 -25.41
C TYR A 216 17.37 -12.50 -26.86
N THR A 217 17.99 -13.65 -27.08
CA THR A 217 18.25 -14.22 -28.42
C THR A 217 17.29 -15.34 -28.87
N PRO A 218 16.59 -16.10 -27.99
CA PRO A 218 15.76 -17.22 -28.44
C PRO A 218 14.35 -16.86 -28.93
N PHE A 219 13.85 -15.65 -28.66
CA PHE A 219 12.49 -15.27 -29.03
C PHE A 219 12.39 -14.80 -30.48
N THR A 220 11.42 -15.33 -31.20
CA THR A 220 11.11 -15.05 -32.61
C THR A 220 9.60 -14.95 -32.79
N ALA A 221 9.14 -14.46 -33.95
CA ALA A 221 7.70 -14.42 -34.24
C ALA A 221 7.02 -15.81 -34.23
N ALA A 222 7.77 -16.90 -34.46
CA ALA A 222 7.23 -18.26 -34.54
C ALA A 222 7.04 -18.93 -33.17
N ASN A 223 7.78 -18.51 -32.15
CA ASN A 223 7.74 -19.09 -30.80
C ASN A 223 7.32 -18.08 -29.72
N PHE A 224 6.72 -16.95 -30.12
CA PHE A 224 6.20 -15.93 -29.22
C PHE A 224 4.70 -15.72 -29.46
N TYR A 225 3.88 -16.04 -28.47
CA TYR A 225 2.43 -15.99 -28.55
C TYR A 225 1.88 -14.76 -27.83
N THR A 226 1.00 -14.04 -28.50
CA THR A 226 0.27 -12.84 -28.05
C THR A 226 -1.24 -13.11 -28.12
N LYS A 227 -2.05 -12.34 -27.37
CA LYS A 227 -3.50 -12.46 -27.41
C LYS A 227 -4.05 -11.80 -28.67
N TRP A 228 -4.99 -12.46 -29.35
CA TRP A 228 -5.60 -11.91 -30.56
C TRP A 228 -6.50 -10.71 -30.21
N THR A 229 -6.63 -9.78 -31.16
CA THR A 229 -7.47 -8.58 -30.98
C THR A 229 -8.90 -8.76 -31.50
N GLY A 230 -9.14 -9.77 -32.34
CA GLY A 230 -10.39 -9.97 -33.07
C GLY A 230 -10.53 -9.06 -34.29
N VAL A 231 -9.52 -8.24 -34.60
CA VAL A 231 -9.57 -7.24 -35.67
C VAL A 231 -8.67 -7.66 -36.84
N GLY A 232 -9.19 -7.56 -38.07
CA GLY A 232 -8.43 -7.86 -39.28
C GLY A 232 -7.92 -9.31 -39.30
N ALA A 233 -6.62 -9.50 -39.51
CA ALA A 233 -5.99 -10.82 -39.51
C ALA A 233 -5.74 -11.39 -38.10
N SER A 234 -5.87 -10.58 -37.05
CA SER A 234 -5.64 -10.97 -35.66
C SER A 234 -6.88 -11.63 -35.08
N GLN A 235 -7.17 -12.85 -35.54
CA GLN A 235 -8.33 -13.63 -35.13
C GLN A 235 -7.98 -14.70 -34.10
N GLN A 236 -8.99 -15.20 -33.39
CA GLN A 236 -8.82 -16.29 -32.44
C GLN A 236 -8.18 -17.51 -33.14
N PRO A 237 -7.06 -18.03 -32.64
CA PRO A 237 -6.44 -19.22 -33.22
C PRO A 237 -7.34 -20.45 -33.07
N SER A 238 -7.30 -21.35 -34.06
CA SER A 238 -8.14 -22.57 -34.09
C SER A 238 -7.85 -23.56 -32.96
N TYR A 239 -6.68 -23.47 -32.32
CA TYR A 239 -6.33 -24.29 -31.16
C TYR A 239 -6.90 -23.77 -29.83
N ILE A 240 -7.60 -22.63 -29.85
CA ILE A 240 -8.24 -22.03 -28.69
C ILE A 240 -9.75 -22.12 -28.82
N THR A 241 -10.39 -22.70 -27.82
CA THR A 241 -11.85 -22.68 -27.63
C THR A 241 -12.13 -22.19 -26.21
N CYS A 242 -12.69 -20.99 -26.08
CA CYS A 242 -13.07 -20.40 -24.80
C CYS A 242 -14.36 -21.04 -24.26
N ALA A 243 -14.54 -21.10 -22.94
CA ALA A 243 -15.79 -21.58 -22.34
C ALA A 243 -16.96 -20.61 -22.55
N ALA A 244 -16.66 -19.31 -22.68
CA ALA A 244 -17.61 -18.24 -22.97
C ALA A 244 -17.27 -17.52 -24.28
N ALA A 245 -17.99 -16.43 -24.60
CA ALA A 245 -17.75 -15.64 -25.80
C ALA A 245 -16.34 -15.00 -25.86
N ALA A 246 -15.70 -14.80 -24.71
CA ALA A 246 -14.33 -14.30 -24.60
C ALA A 246 -13.52 -15.18 -23.63
N CYS A 247 -12.26 -15.42 -23.98
CA CYS A 247 -11.34 -16.12 -23.09
C CYS A 247 -10.85 -15.20 -21.96
N THR A 248 -10.88 -15.75 -20.75
CA THR A 248 -10.07 -15.26 -19.64
C THR A 248 -8.57 -15.36 -19.96
N THR A 249 -7.73 -14.65 -19.20
CA THR A 249 -6.27 -14.74 -19.35
C THR A 249 -5.78 -16.17 -19.09
N VAL A 250 -6.34 -16.85 -18.08
CA VAL A 250 -6.02 -18.25 -17.75
C VAL A 250 -6.35 -19.18 -18.92
N GLU A 251 -7.55 -19.09 -19.51
CA GLU A 251 -7.95 -19.94 -20.65
C GLU A 251 -7.02 -19.74 -21.84
N TYR A 252 -6.75 -18.48 -22.21
CA TYR A 252 -5.86 -18.17 -23.32
C TYR A 252 -4.46 -18.78 -23.09
N LYS A 253 -3.86 -18.57 -21.92
CA LYS A 253 -2.51 -19.05 -21.63
C LYS A 253 -2.46 -20.58 -21.51
N ALA A 254 -3.42 -21.19 -20.81
CA ALA A 254 -3.48 -22.65 -20.66
C ALA A 254 -3.67 -23.38 -21.99
N LEU A 255 -4.60 -22.92 -22.84
CA LEU A 255 -4.85 -23.54 -24.14
C LEU A 255 -3.69 -23.32 -25.12
N THR A 256 -2.95 -22.22 -24.99
CA THR A 256 -1.71 -22.03 -25.77
C THR A 256 -0.60 -22.96 -25.30
N ARG A 257 -0.45 -23.20 -23.98
CA ARG A 257 0.49 -24.22 -23.48
C ARG A 257 0.09 -25.63 -23.91
N LYS A 258 -1.20 -25.96 -23.91
CA LYS A 258 -1.71 -27.21 -24.50
C LYS A 258 -1.31 -27.32 -25.97
N HIS A 259 -1.50 -26.27 -26.76
CA HIS A 259 -1.09 -26.25 -28.16
C HIS A 259 0.41 -26.52 -28.33
N ILE A 260 1.26 -25.93 -27.48
CA ILE A 260 2.71 -26.21 -27.47
C ILE A 260 2.97 -27.71 -27.20
N GLN A 261 2.23 -28.36 -26.30
CA GLN A 261 2.33 -29.82 -26.11
C GLN A 261 1.83 -30.61 -27.33
N ASP A 262 0.76 -30.17 -27.99
CA ASP A 262 0.24 -30.78 -29.21
C ASP A 262 1.26 -30.69 -30.37
N LEU A 263 2.18 -29.71 -30.35
CA LEU A 263 3.34 -29.62 -31.26
C LEU A 263 4.49 -30.59 -30.89
N GLY A 264 4.31 -31.43 -29.87
CA GLY A 264 5.24 -32.46 -29.43
C GLY A 264 6.28 -32.00 -28.39
N TYR A 265 6.12 -30.81 -27.81
CA TYR A 265 7.02 -30.33 -26.76
C TYR A 265 6.57 -30.82 -25.37
N THR A 266 7.54 -31.05 -24.50
CA THR A 266 7.29 -31.19 -23.06
C THR A 266 7.70 -29.90 -22.39
N ILE A 267 6.74 -29.11 -21.92
CA ILE A 267 7.02 -27.89 -21.15
C ILE A 267 7.53 -28.32 -19.77
N ASP A 268 8.84 -28.25 -19.57
CA ASP A 268 9.50 -28.58 -18.30
C ASP A 268 9.19 -27.52 -17.24
N LEU A 269 9.28 -26.25 -17.64
CA LEU A 269 9.09 -25.11 -16.74
C LEU A 269 8.21 -24.06 -17.41
N ASN A 270 7.23 -23.57 -16.65
CA ASN A 270 6.41 -22.41 -16.99
C ASN A 270 6.72 -21.28 -15.99
N VAL A 271 7.11 -20.10 -16.50
CA VAL A 271 7.59 -18.98 -15.68
C VAL A 271 6.68 -17.77 -15.89
N GLY A 272 6.22 -17.19 -14.80
CA GLY A 272 5.34 -16.02 -14.82
C GLY A 272 5.28 -15.30 -13.48
N ASP A 273 4.93 -14.02 -13.51
CA ASP A 273 4.77 -13.15 -12.35
C ASP A 273 3.33 -13.16 -11.83
N GLN A 274 2.37 -13.70 -12.58
CA GLN A 274 0.97 -13.84 -12.19
C GLN A 274 0.56 -15.30 -12.04
N TRP A 275 -0.38 -15.58 -11.14
CA TRP A 275 -0.99 -16.91 -11.05
C TRP A 275 -1.70 -17.30 -12.35
N SER A 276 -2.24 -16.31 -13.07
CA SER A 276 -2.88 -16.52 -14.38
C SER A 276 -1.93 -17.04 -15.47
N ASP A 277 -0.61 -16.90 -15.29
CA ASP A 277 0.39 -17.45 -16.19
C ASP A 277 0.59 -18.95 -15.96
N LEU A 278 0.35 -19.40 -14.73
CA LEU A 278 0.76 -20.70 -14.22
C LEU A 278 -0.40 -21.69 -14.14
N GLN A 279 -1.61 -21.22 -13.87
CA GLN A 279 -2.82 -22.03 -13.75
C GLN A 279 -3.29 -22.63 -15.07
N GLY A 280 -4.00 -23.75 -14.98
CA GLY A 280 -4.58 -24.48 -16.11
C GLY A 280 -3.68 -25.57 -16.68
N GLY A 281 -2.59 -25.93 -15.98
CA GLY A 281 -1.73 -27.08 -16.31
C GLY A 281 -0.85 -26.92 -17.57
N TYR A 282 -0.57 -28.07 -18.20
CA TYR A 282 0.29 -28.23 -19.40
C TYR A 282 1.78 -27.91 -19.22
N ALA A 283 2.28 -27.92 -17.99
CA ALA A 283 3.71 -27.85 -17.66
C ALA A 283 4.06 -28.81 -16.54
N GLN A 284 5.31 -29.30 -16.48
CA GLN A 284 5.77 -30.18 -15.41
C GLN A 284 6.00 -29.41 -14.11
N ARG A 285 6.53 -28.19 -14.22
CA ARG A 285 6.82 -27.29 -13.11
C ARG A 285 6.38 -25.88 -13.43
N ALA A 286 6.07 -25.12 -12.38
CA ALA A 286 5.74 -23.71 -12.45
C ALA A 286 6.71 -22.91 -11.56
N LEU A 287 7.11 -21.72 -12.02
CA LEU A 287 7.89 -20.76 -11.26
C LEU A 287 7.13 -19.45 -11.20
N LYS A 288 6.65 -19.11 -9.99
CA LYS A 288 6.05 -17.82 -9.68
C LYS A 288 7.13 -16.81 -9.34
N LEU A 289 7.16 -15.69 -10.06
CA LEU A 289 7.99 -14.54 -9.76
C LEU A 289 7.21 -13.52 -8.92
N PRO A 290 7.87 -12.77 -8.03
CA PRO A 290 7.20 -11.78 -7.19
C PRO A 290 6.66 -10.60 -8.00
N ASN A 291 5.39 -10.25 -7.78
CA ASN A 291 4.80 -9.00 -8.30
C ASN A 291 3.69 -8.46 -7.38
N PRO A 292 3.98 -7.40 -6.60
CA PRO A 292 2.97 -6.70 -5.81
C PRO A 292 2.34 -5.47 -6.51
N THR A 293 2.75 -5.11 -7.73
CA THR A 293 2.36 -3.85 -8.39
C THR A 293 1.07 -3.91 -9.21
N TYR A 294 0.64 -5.09 -9.65
CA TYR A 294 -0.68 -5.29 -10.24
C TYR A 294 -1.16 -6.74 -10.07
N TYR A 295 -2.48 -6.97 -10.16
CA TYR A 295 -3.08 -8.30 -10.09
C TYR A 295 -3.97 -8.59 -11.29
N LEU A 296 -3.70 -9.71 -11.97
CA LEU A 296 -4.59 -10.25 -12.99
C LEU A 296 -5.52 -11.31 -12.38
N PRO A 297 -6.85 -11.16 -12.52
CA PRO A 297 -7.79 -12.18 -12.06
C PRO A 297 -7.44 -13.56 -12.63
N SER A 298 -7.33 -14.52 -11.72
CA SER A 298 -6.80 -15.84 -12.01
C SER A 298 -7.79 -16.94 -11.56
N PRO A 299 -9.03 -16.95 -12.10
CA PRO A 299 -10.04 -17.94 -11.72
C PRO A 299 -9.62 -19.32 -12.20
N ASP A 300 -9.91 -20.34 -11.39
CA ASP A 300 -9.74 -21.72 -11.80
C ASP A 300 -10.56 -22.02 -13.06
N LEU A 301 -9.99 -22.81 -13.97
CA LEU A 301 -10.71 -23.28 -15.16
C LEU A 301 -11.89 -24.18 -14.75
N PRO A 302 -12.99 -24.23 -15.53
CA PRO A 302 -14.12 -25.09 -15.22
C PRO A 302 -13.70 -26.56 -14.98
N GLY A 303 -14.01 -27.08 -13.79
CA GLY A 303 -13.69 -28.46 -13.40
C GLY A 303 -12.24 -28.72 -12.99
N VAL A 304 -11.40 -27.67 -12.95
CA VAL A 304 -10.02 -27.72 -12.44
C VAL A 304 -10.00 -27.06 -11.06
N ASN A 305 -9.21 -27.61 -10.13
CA ASN A 305 -9.03 -27.04 -8.79
C ASN A 305 -7.53 -27.05 -8.48
N GLU A 306 -6.93 -25.87 -8.38
CA GLU A 306 -5.49 -25.68 -8.22
C GLU A 306 -5.18 -24.85 -6.95
N PRO A 307 -5.52 -25.35 -5.75
CA PRO A 307 -5.48 -24.56 -4.51
C PRO A 307 -4.06 -24.15 -4.10
N THR A 308 -3.03 -24.76 -4.70
CA THR A 308 -1.62 -24.42 -4.48
C THR A 308 -1.11 -23.31 -5.40
N LEU A 309 -1.86 -22.94 -6.45
CA LEU A 309 -1.54 -21.85 -7.38
C LEU A 309 -2.42 -20.63 -7.06
N ALA A 310 -2.36 -20.17 -5.81
CA ALA A 310 -3.21 -19.11 -5.30
C ALA A 310 -2.38 -17.98 -4.66
N PRO A 311 -2.84 -16.73 -4.75
CA PRO A 311 -2.24 -15.61 -4.02
C PRO A 311 -2.16 -15.87 -2.52
N ARG A 312 -1.10 -15.37 -1.89
CA ARG A 312 -1.02 -15.29 -0.42
C ARG A 312 -2.18 -14.44 0.10
N THR A 313 -2.73 -14.82 1.25
CA THR A 313 -3.84 -14.10 1.90
C THR A 313 -3.50 -13.50 3.25
N HIS A 314 -2.34 -13.82 3.83
CA HIS A 314 -1.90 -13.32 5.14
C HIS A 314 -0.65 -12.47 5.01
N PHE A 315 -0.72 -11.25 5.53
CA PHE A 315 0.34 -10.24 5.37
C PHE A 315 0.74 -9.65 6.72
N SER A 316 2.03 -9.32 6.85
CA SER A 316 2.56 -8.53 7.95
C SER A 316 3.30 -7.33 7.36
N MET A 317 2.85 -6.12 7.66
CA MET A 317 3.34 -4.90 7.04
C MET A 317 3.35 -3.75 8.05
N ALA A 318 4.49 -3.08 8.17
CA ALA A 318 4.64 -1.86 8.94
C ALA A 318 3.97 -0.69 8.18
N PRO A 319 3.32 0.23 8.89
CA PRO A 319 2.61 1.35 8.25
C PRO A 319 3.52 2.35 7.54
N ASP A 320 4.81 2.35 7.88
CA ASP A 320 5.82 3.30 7.36
C ASP A 320 6.54 2.80 6.10
N GLY A 321 6.17 1.63 5.56
CA GLY A 321 6.76 1.03 4.36
C GLY A 321 8.04 0.23 4.59
N THR A 322 8.60 0.22 5.80
CA THR A 322 9.90 -0.44 6.08
C THR A 322 9.89 -1.95 5.87
N SER A 323 8.71 -2.58 5.87
CA SER A 323 8.56 -4.01 5.58
C SER A 323 9.11 -4.41 4.21
N GLY A 324 9.12 -3.51 3.21
CA GLY A 324 9.64 -3.80 1.88
C GLY A 324 11.14 -4.12 1.85
N ALA A 325 11.89 -3.71 2.89
CA ALA A 325 13.31 -4.03 3.00
C ALA A 325 13.60 -5.49 3.39
N THR A 326 12.58 -6.22 3.87
CA THR A 326 12.75 -7.57 4.44
C THR A 326 11.73 -8.60 3.96
N ALA A 327 10.53 -8.17 3.58
CA ALA A 327 9.53 -9.04 2.98
C ALA A 327 9.93 -9.35 1.53
N GLY A 328 9.83 -10.63 1.14
CA GLY A 328 9.81 -10.99 -0.28
C GLY A 328 8.53 -10.46 -0.95
N GLY A 329 8.53 -10.34 -2.27
CA GLY A 329 7.44 -9.67 -2.99
C GLY A 329 6.06 -10.29 -2.78
N GLU A 330 5.97 -11.63 -2.69
CA GLU A 330 4.72 -12.34 -2.35
C GLU A 330 4.25 -12.11 -0.90
N GLY A 331 5.11 -11.52 -0.05
CA GLY A 331 4.79 -11.09 1.31
C GLY A 331 4.24 -9.67 1.41
N ILE A 332 4.17 -8.93 0.31
CA ILE A 332 3.61 -7.59 0.23
C ILE A 332 2.18 -7.71 -0.33
N PRO A 333 1.17 -7.06 0.30
CA PRO A 333 -0.17 -7.03 -0.27
C PRO A 333 -0.14 -6.47 -1.70
N ASN A 334 -0.74 -7.19 -2.65
CA ASN A 334 -0.84 -6.69 -4.01
C ASN A 334 -1.78 -5.48 -4.08
N ILE A 335 -1.33 -4.41 -4.74
CA ILE A 335 -2.02 -3.10 -4.70
C ILE A 335 -3.44 -3.17 -5.27
N ASP A 336 -3.69 -3.94 -6.34
CA ASP A 336 -5.02 -4.03 -6.96
C ASP A 336 -6.00 -4.79 -6.07
N SER A 337 -5.52 -5.84 -5.40
CA SER A 337 -6.30 -6.57 -4.39
C SER A 337 -6.69 -5.67 -3.22
N VAL A 338 -5.79 -4.76 -2.81
CA VAL A 338 -6.09 -3.75 -1.77
C VAL A 338 -7.13 -2.75 -2.26
N LYS A 339 -6.95 -2.17 -3.47
CA LYS A 339 -7.94 -1.27 -4.09
C LYS A 339 -9.31 -1.91 -4.18
N LYS A 340 -9.39 -3.17 -4.61
CA LYS A 340 -10.65 -3.91 -4.70
C LYS A 340 -11.29 -4.18 -3.34
N THR A 341 -10.48 -4.51 -2.34
CA THR A 341 -10.92 -4.69 -0.95
C THR A 341 -11.52 -3.39 -0.39
N ILE A 342 -10.85 -2.25 -0.63
CA ILE A 342 -11.32 -0.92 -0.26
C ILE A 342 -12.65 -0.62 -0.97
N ALA A 343 -12.75 -0.84 -2.28
CA ALA A 343 -13.99 -0.62 -3.03
C ALA A 343 -15.17 -1.42 -2.45
N THR A 344 -14.97 -2.71 -2.16
CA THR A 344 -15.98 -3.57 -1.50
C THR A 344 -16.40 -3.01 -0.14
N TYR A 345 -15.45 -2.54 0.67
CA TYR A 345 -15.70 -1.99 2.00
C TYR A 345 -16.57 -0.72 1.97
N TYR A 346 -16.37 0.14 0.97
CA TYR A 346 -17.18 1.34 0.77
C TYR A 346 -18.44 1.10 -0.08
N GLY A 347 -18.63 -0.11 -0.62
CA GLY A 347 -19.74 -0.46 -1.50
C GLY A 347 -19.64 0.18 -2.90
N ASP A 348 -18.43 0.52 -3.33
CA ASP A 348 -18.16 1.03 -4.69
C ASP A 348 -18.13 -0.14 -5.70
N PRO A 349 -19.00 -0.15 -6.73
CA PRO A 349 -18.99 -1.18 -7.77
C PRO A 349 -17.78 -1.11 -8.73
N GLY A 350 -16.85 -0.17 -8.52
CA GLY A 350 -15.69 0.09 -9.39
C GLY A 350 -15.81 1.38 -10.19
N THR A 351 -16.64 2.31 -9.73
CA THR A 351 -16.87 3.63 -10.33
C THR A 351 -16.04 4.73 -9.67
N GLY A 352 -15.39 4.43 -8.54
CA GLY A 352 -14.74 5.41 -7.68
C GLY A 352 -15.72 6.15 -6.76
N ILE A 353 -17.00 5.77 -6.76
CA ILE A 353 -18.05 6.43 -5.98
C ILE A 353 -18.60 5.45 -4.94
N ALA A 354 -18.53 5.83 -3.67
CA ALA A 354 -19.01 4.97 -2.60
C ALA A 354 -20.54 4.91 -2.51
N ASN A 355 -21.06 3.77 -2.04
CA ASN A 355 -22.48 3.66 -1.70
C ASN A 355 -22.81 4.57 -0.51
N LYS A 356 -23.73 5.52 -0.69
CA LYS A 356 -24.09 6.52 0.33
C LYS A 356 -25.19 6.06 1.31
N THR A 357 -25.72 4.85 1.13
CA THR A 357 -26.88 4.34 1.87
C THR A 357 -26.53 3.13 2.75
N ASP A 358 -25.89 2.12 2.18
CA ASP A 358 -25.50 0.89 2.89
C ASP A 358 -24.20 0.32 2.33
N SER A 359 -23.22 0.16 3.20
CA SER A 359 -21.93 -0.47 2.94
C SER A 359 -21.33 -0.99 4.25
N PRO A 360 -20.35 -1.90 4.21
CA PRO A 360 -19.57 -2.26 5.39
C PRO A 360 -19.06 -1.04 6.17
N TYR A 361 -18.51 -0.02 5.48
CA TYR A 361 -18.09 1.25 6.09
C TYR A 361 -19.22 1.98 6.82
N ILE A 362 -20.38 2.19 6.18
CA ILE A 362 -21.52 2.88 6.81
C ILE A 362 -22.00 2.13 8.06
N ARG A 363 -22.05 0.79 8.00
CA ARG A 363 -22.45 -0.05 9.13
C ARG A 363 -21.43 0.02 10.27
N GLU A 364 -20.14 0.01 9.95
CA GLU A 364 -19.07 0.17 10.94
C GLU A 364 -19.14 1.54 11.62
N MET A 365 -19.27 2.62 10.85
CA MET A 365 -19.43 3.98 11.35
C MET A 365 -20.65 4.13 12.26
N ARG A 366 -21.80 3.58 11.86
CA ARG A 366 -23.01 3.55 12.70
C ARG A 366 -22.75 2.81 14.02
N SER A 367 -22.12 1.65 13.96
CA SER A 367 -21.79 0.83 15.13
C SER A 367 -20.83 1.55 16.08
N LEU A 368 -19.81 2.21 15.53
CA LEU A 368 -18.84 3.02 16.28
C LEU A 368 -19.54 4.17 16.99
N VAL A 369 -20.31 4.98 16.27
CA VAL A 369 -21.03 6.13 16.87
C VAL A 369 -21.99 5.67 17.96
N LEU A 370 -22.80 4.63 17.72
CA LEU A 370 -23.73 4.11 18.71
C LEU A 370 -23.03 3.66 20.01
N ARG A 371 -21.82 3.10 19.93
CA ARG A 371 -21.02 2.76 21.12
C ARG A 371 -20.49 3.99 21.86
N GLN A 372 -20.17 5.07 21.15
CA GLN A 372 -19.58 6.28 21.73
C GLN A 372 -20.61 7.20 22.40
N LEU A 373 -21.83 7.26 21.85
CA LEU A 373 -22.86 8.23 22.24
C LEU A 373 -23.21 8.25 23.74
N PRO A 374 -23.46 7.11 24.44
CA PRO A 374 -23.91 7.15 25.83
C PRO A 374 -22.88 7.80 26.77
N VAL A 375 -21.61 7.41 26.62
CA VAL A 375 -20.52 7.94 27.44
C VAL A 375 -20.28 9.41 27.11
N LEU A 376 -20.23 9.76 25.82
CA LEU A 376 -20.03 11.14 25.40
C LEU A 376 -21.11 12.07 25.95
N ALA A 377 -22.38 11.69 25.77
CA ALA A 377 -23.52 12.48 26.21
C ALA A 377 -23.53 12.69 27.74
N ALA A 378 -23.23 11.63 28.50
CA ALA A 378 -23.16 11.70 29.95
C ALA A 378 -22.02 12.61 30.42
N THR A 379 -20.81 12.46 29.86
CA THR A 379 -19.65 13.28 30.22
C THR A 379 -19.91 14.76 29.91
N CYS A 380 -20.32 15.09 28.68
CA CYS A 380 -20.65 16.47 28.30
C CYS A 380 -21.67 17.10 29.27
N PHE A 381 -22.71 16.36 29.63
CA PHE A 381 -23.76 16.85 30.52
C PHE A 381 -23.25 17.09 31.94
N VAL A 382 -22.54 16.12 32.51
CA VAL A 382 -22.00 16.21 33.88
C VAL A 382 -21.01 17.36 33.98
N GLU A 383 -20.08 17.46 33.04
CA GLU A 383 -19.06 18.52 33.06
C GLU A 383 -19.67 19.90 32.90
N LYS A 384 -20.67 20.04 32.02
CA LYS A 384 -21.39 21.29 31.88
C LYS A 384 -22.11 21.68 33.18
N LYS A 385 -22.68 20.72 33.91
CA LYS A 385 -23.32 20.93 35.22
C LYS A 385 -22.32 21.29 36.32
N LEU A 386 -21.08 20.81 36.22
CA LEU A 386 -19.98 21.17 37.11
C LEU A 386 -19.31 22.50 36.73
N HIS A 387 -19.90 23.28 35.82
CA HIS A 387 -19.36 24.55 35.34
C HIS A 387 -17.96 24.44 34.71
N LYS A 388 -17.63 23.26 34.16
CA LYS A 388 -16.51 23.11 33.23
C LYS A 388 -16.90 23.57 31.82
N ASN A 389 -15.93 23.64 30.93
CA ASN A 389 -16.10 23.93 29.51
C ASN A 389 -15.86 22.67 28.65
N PRO A 390 -16.75 21.66 28.68
CA PRO A 390 -16.52 20.44 27.93
C PRO A 390 -16.53 20.70 26.42
N ALA A 391 -15.64 20.04 25.69
CA ALA A 391 -15.55 20.10 24.23
C ALA A 391 -15.20 18.75 23.62
N ILE A 392 -15.57 18.57 22.35
CA ILE A 392 -15.00 17.51 21.50
C ILE A 392 -14.19 18.13 20.37
N VAL A 393 -13.10 17.46 20.01
CA VAL A 393 -12.30 17.80 18.83
C VAL A 393 -12.64 16.85 17.71
N LEU A 394 -12.88 17.39 16.52
CA LEU A 394 -13.25 16.67 15.31
C LEU A 394 -12.31 17.08 14.17
N ASP A 395 -11.65 16.11 13.54
CA ASP A 395 -10.97 16.33 12.27
C ASP A 395 -11.96 16.58 11.10
N ALA A 396 -11.45 17.09 9.96
CA ALA A 396 -12.23 17.33 8.76
C ALA A 396 -12.36 16.07 7.89
N ASP A 397 -11.29 15.69 7.22
CA ASP A 397 -11.28 14.75 6.11
C ASP A 397 -11.49 13.33 6.64
N ASP A 398 -12.45 12.60 6.08
CA ASP A 398 -12.96 11.29 6.54
C ASP A 398 -13.45 11.19 7.99
N THR A 399 -13.36 12.28 8.77
CA THR A 399 -13.89 12.37 10.12
C THR A 399 -15.23 13.10 10.18
N THR A 400 -15.33 14.27 9.56
CA THR A 400 -16.60 15.01 9.44
C THR A 400 -17.10 15.12 8.01
N LEU A 401 -16.18 15.25 7.05
CA LEU A 401 -16.41 15.34 5.61
C LEU A 401 -15.80 14.11 4.91
N TRP A 402 -16.60 13.32 4.22
CA TRP A 402 -16.18 12.05 3.64
C TRP A 402 -15.54 12.24 2.26
N THR A 403 -14.27 11.88 2.11
CA THR A 403 -13.46 12.24 0.94
C THR A 403 -13.31 11.12 -0.09
N TYR A 404 -13.81 9.90 0.17
CA TYR A 404 -13.64 8.73 -0.70
C TYR A 404 -13.82 9.00 -2.21
N ASP A 405 -14.89 9.70 -2.61
CA ASP A 405 -15.18 9.93 -4.03
C ASP A 405 -14.08 10.78 -4.70
N MET A 406 -13.49 11.73 -3.97
CA MET A 406 -12.32 12.50 -4.42
C MET A 406 -11.10 11.58 -4.50
N GLU A 407 -10.83 10.84 -3.42
CA GLU A 407 -9.65 9.97 -3.33
C GLU A 407 -9.62 8.93 -4.44
N VAL A 408 -10.77 8.38 -4.85
CA VAL A 408 -10.82 7.26 -5.80
C VAL A 408 -11.20 7.69 -7.21
N ALA A 409 -12.29 8.45 -7.39
CA ALA A 409 -12.76 8.80 -8.73
C ALA A 409 -11.93 9.89 -9.40
N ASP A 410 -11.36 10.81 -8.63
CA ASP A 410 -10.64 11.98 -9.17
C ASP A 410 -9.12 11.84 -9.00
N MET A 411 -8.66 11.40 -7.83
CA MET A 411 -7.22 11.26 -7.53
C MET A 411 -6.66 9.87 -7.79
N HIS A 412 -7.50 8.84 -7.91
CA HIS A 412 -7.07 7.45 -8.11
C HIS A 412 -6.04 6.96 -7.07
N PHE A 413 -6.28 7.30 -5.79
CA PHE A 413 -5.39 7.11 -4.64
C PHE A 413 -4.06 7.87 -4.73
N THR A 414 -3.92 8.84 -5.62
CA THR A 414 -2.69 9.61 -5.84
C THR A 414 -2.96 11.06 -5.48
N PHE A 415 -2.54 11.44 -4.28
CA PHE A 415 -2.84 12.76 -3.72
C PHE A 415 -2.37 13.89 -4.65
N ASN A 416 -3.31 14.76 -5.01
CA ASN A 416 -3.05 15.98 -5.76
C ASN A 416 -3.62 17.18 -4.99
N PRO A 417 -2.77 18.08 -4.46
CA PRO A 417 -3.25 19.20 -3.64
C PRO A 417 -4.09 20.21 -4.43
N ALA A 418 -3.89 20.34 -5.74
CA ALA A 418 -4.69 21.24 -6.57
C ALA A 418 -6.11 20.70 -6.77
N GLU A 419 -6.25 19.41 -7.07
CA GLU A 419 -7.56 18.77 -7.17
C GLU A 419 -8.28 18.72 -5.82
N GLN A 420 -7.54 18.50 -4.73
CA GLN A 420 -8.10 18.58 -3.38
C GLN A 420 -8.72 19.96 -3.16
N ASP A 421 -7.99 21.02 -3.51
CA ASP A 421 -8.46 22.38 -3.33
C ASP A 421 -9.73 22.64 -4.13
N VAL A 422 -9.84 22.16 -5.37
CA VAL A 422 -11.07 22.25 -6.17
C VAL A 422 -12.26 21.65 -5.40
N TRP A 423 -12.12 20.45 -4.84
CA TRP A 423 -13.20 19.82 -4.07
C TRP A 423 -13.57 20.57 -2.80
N VAL A 424 -12.56 21.11 -2.11
CA VAL A 424 -12.73 21.89 -0.88
C VAL A 424 -13.47 23.19 -1.19
N GLN A 425 -13.00 23.97 -2.16
CA GLN A 425 -13.58 25.27 -2.52
C GLN A 425 -15.02 25.12 -3.03
N ASP A 426 -15.30 24.06 -3.79
CA ASP A 426 -16.64 23.76 -4.30
C ASP A 426 -17.57 23.09 -3.27
N GLN A 427 -17.07 22.80 -2.06
CA GLN A 427 -17.84 22.22 -0.97
C GLN A 427 -18.54 20.91 -1.38
N ARG A 428 -17.78 20.02 -2.03
CA ARG A 428 -18.29 18.80 -2.67
C ARG A 428 -18.50 17.63 -1.71
N PHE A 429 -17.90 17.68 -0.52
CA PHE A 429 -17.86 16.52 0.36
C PHE A 429 -19.20 16.27 1.08
N PRO A 430 -19.74 15.05 1.05
CA PRO A 430 -20.84 14.67 1.93
C PRO A 430 -20.37 14.57 3.40
N ALA A 431 -21.32 14.56 4.33
CA ALA A 431 -21.00 14.27 5.73
C ALA A 431 -20.53 12.81 5.90
N THR A 432 -19.51 12.60 6.72
CA THR A 432 -19.11 11.28 7.19
C THR A 432 -20.30 10.57 7.88
N PRO A 433 -20.62 9.31 7.50
CA PRO A 433 -21.79 8.61 8.01
C PRO A 433 -21.86 8.62 9.54
N SER A 434 -23.04 8.96 10.08
CA SER A 434 -23.36 9.04 11.52
C SER A 434 -22.65 10.14 12.33
N MET A 435 -21.69 10.88 11.77
CA MET A 435 -20.90 11.87 12.53
C MET A 435 -21.67 13.18 12.80
N THR A 436 -22.61 13.56 11.94
CA THR A 436 -23.55 14.66 12.23
C THR A 436 -24.45 14.36 13.44
N THR A 437 -24.87 13.09 13.61
CA THR A 437 -25.60 12.63 14.80
C THR A 437 -24.73 12.74 16.05
N LEU A 438 -23.47 12.29 15.98
CA LEU A 438 -22.53 12.38 17.09
C LEU A 438 -22.33 13.84 17.53
N ALA A 439 -22.03 14.73 16.59
CA ALA A 439 -21.85 16.16 16.83
C ALA A 439 -23.11 16.79 17.47
N THR A 440 -24.29 16.50 16.91
CA THR A 440 -25.56 17.02 17.42
C THR A 440 -25.83 16.58 18.86
N VAL A 441 -25.58 15.31 19.19
CA VAL A 441 -25.77 14.79 20.55
C VAL A 441 -24.78 15.44 21.52
N ALA A 442 -23.49 15.54 21.14
CA ALA A 442 -22.48 16.20 21.97
C ALA A 442 -22.89 17.63 22.34
N GLN A 443 -23.35 18.40 21.35
CA GLN A 443 -23.82 19.78 21.56
C GLN A 443 -25.05 19.86 22.45
N LYS A 444 -26.07 19.03 22.18
CA LYS A 444 -27.29 18.98 23.01
C LYS A 444 -27.00 18.57 24.45
N SER A 445 -25.96 17.77 24.66
CA SER A 445 -25.46 17.39 25.98
C SER A 445 -24.55 18.42 26.63
N GLY A 446 -24.19 19.51 25.95
CA GLY A 446 -23.46 20.64 26.53
C GLY A 446 -22.00 20.79 26.13
N CYS A 447 -21.47 19.91 25.27
CA CYS A 447 -20.14 20.05 24.71
C CYS A 447 -20.07 21.13 23.62
N THR A 448 -18.94 21.83 23.56
CA THR A 448 -18.58 22.68 22.41
C THR A 448 -17.93 21.82 21.32
N LEU A 449 -18.20 22.11 20.04
CA LEU A 449 -17.47 21.48 18.93
C LEU A 449 -16.21 22.30 18.62
N ILE A 450 -15.10 21.62 18.41
CA ILE A 450 -13.84 22.21 17.97
C ILE A 450 -13.37 21.47 16.73
N GLY A 451 -13.17 22.20 15.64
CA GLY A 451 -12.61 21.63 14.42
C GLY A 451 -11.10 21.75 14.41
N LEU A 452 -10.39 20.69 14.01
CA LEU A 452 -8.92 20.69 13.93
C LEU A 452 -8.47 19.87 12.73
N THR A 453 -8.09 20.54 11.64
CA THR A 453 -7.77 19.91 10.36
C THR A 453 -6.39 20.27 9.84
N GLY A 454 -5.83 19.39 9.02
CA GLY A 454 -4.62 19.63 8.23
C GLY A 454 -4.82 20.55 7.03
N ARG A 455 -6.08 20.80 6.61
CA ARG A 455 -6.42 21.83 5.61
C ARG A 455 -5.85 23.18 6.02
N ASN A 456 -5.50 24.01 5.05
CA ASN A 456 -4.84 25.29 5.33
C ASN A 456 -5.84 26.45 5.52
N ASP A 457 -5.35 27.63 5.92
CA ASP A 457 -6.21 28.81 6.16
C ASP A 457 -7.00 29.28 4.92
N ASP A 458 -6.47 29.10 3.71
CA ASP A 458 -7.16 29.46 2.45
C ASP A 458 -8.39 28.57 2.22
N GLN A 459 -8.42 27.40 2.82
CA GLN A 459 -9.51 26.42 2.75
C GLN A 459 -10.55 26.55 3.87
N LYS A 460 -10.30 27.41 4.87
CA LYS A 460 -11.14 27.50 6.08
C LYS A 460 -12.58 27.86 5.78
N ALA A 461 -12.80 28.90 4.99
CA ALA A 461 -14.13 29.42 4.70
C ALA A 461 -15.00 28.39 3.96
N ALA A 462 -14.42 27.76 2.92
CA ALA A 462 -15.11 26.72 2.15
C ALA A 462 -15.38 25.47 3.00
N THR A 463 -14.42 25.07 3.85
CA THR A 463 -14.61 23.93 4.78
C THR A 463 -15.78 24.18 5.74
N LEU A 464 -15.86 25.37 6.35
CA LEU A 464 -16.99 25.75 7.21
C LEU A 464 -18.31 25.79 6.44
N GLY A 465 -18.31 26.30 5.20
CA GLY A 465 -19.46 26.29 4.31
C GLY A 465 -19.94 24.87 4.01
N ASN A 466 -19.01 23.96 3.69
CA ASN A 466 -19.32 22.56 3.42
C ASN A 466 -19.91 21.87 4.66
N LEU A 467 -19.31 22.06 5.85
CA LEU A 467 -19.81 21.50 7.11
C LEU A 467 -21.24 21.95 7.40
N ALA A 468 -21.52 23.25 7.24
CA ALA A 468 -22.87 23.80 7.40
C ALA A 468 -23.85 23.20 6.38
N LYS A 469 -23.44 23.10 5.11
CA LYS A 469 -24.22 22.52 4.01
C LYS A 469 -24.65 21.08 4.28
N VAL A 470 -23.81 20.28 4.95
CA VAL A 470 -24.09 18.87 5.25
C VAL A 470 -24.67 18.62 6.66
N GLY A 471 -25.05 19.68 7.38
CA GLY A 471 -25.84 19.59 8.61
C GLY A 471 -25.05 19.66 9.92
N TYR A 472 -23.77 20.01 9.90
CA TYR A 472 -23.07 20.39 11.14
C TYR A 472 -23.47 21.81 11.55
N THR A 473 -23.75 21.99 12.84
CA THR A 473 -24.01 23.30 13.43
C THR A 473 -22.96 23.59 14.51
N GLY A 474 -22.65 24.86 14.78
CA GLY A 474 -21.75 25.26 15.89
C GLY A 474 -20.25 25.24 15.61
N PHE A 475 -19.80 24.91 14.40
CA PHE A 475 -18.48 25.33 13.93
C PHE A 475 -18.53 26.79 13.47
N THR A 476 -17.51 27.55 13.85
CA THR A 476 -17.31 28.98 13.58
C THR A 476 -15.82 29.21 13.33
N ALA A 477 -15.45 30.32 12.69
CA ALA A 477 -14.03 30.60 12.45
C ALA A 477 -13.16 30.58 13.74
N PRO A 478 -13.62 31.10 14.91
CA PRO A 478 -12.83 31.03 16.14
C PRO A 478 -12.60 29.64 16.74
N ASN A 479 -13.51 28.67 16.55
CA ASN A 479 -13.38 27.31 17.08
C ASN A 479 -13.03 26.27 16.00
N TYR A 480 -12.50 26.73 14.86
CA TYR A 480 -12.10 25.87 13.75
C TYR A 480 -10.66 26.18 13.33
N TYR A 481 -9.75 25.26 13.66
CA TYR A 481 -8.31 25.39 13.48
C TYR A 481 -7.86 24.69 12.20
N THR A 482 -7.17 25.45 11.35
CA THR A 482 -6.52 25.01 10.10
C THR A 482 -5.03 25.30 10.17
N LYS A 483 -4.24 24.60 9.34
CA LYS A 483 -2.79 24.84 9.25
C LYS A 483 -2.52 26.18 8.57
N TRP A 484 -1.51 26.90 9.02
CA TRP A 484 -1.11 28.16 8.40
C TRP A 484 -0.40 27.91 7.06
N THR A 485 -0.49 28.86 6.13
CA THR A 485 0.21 28.81 4.82
C THR A 485 1.62 29.40 4.91
N GLY A 486 1.89 30.24 5.90
CA GLY A 486 3.14 31.02 6.02
C GLY A 486 3.14 32.28 5.16
N VAL A 487 2.02 32.62 4.52
CA VAL A 487 1.90 33.74 3.59
C VAL A 487 0.97 34.81 4.16
N GLY A 488 1.38 36.08 4.06
CA GLY A 488 0.57 37.21 4.49
C GLY A 488 0.20 37.14 5.96
N ALA A 489 -1.10 37.21 6.27
CA ALA A 489 -1.62 37.12 7.64
C ALA A 489 -1.69 35.67 8.18
N SER A 490 -1.59 34.65 7.32
CA SER A 490 -1.59 33.24 7.72
C SER A 490 -0.18 32.83 8.15
N GLN A 491 0.17 33.13 9.39
CA GLN A 491 1.47 32.85 9.97
C GLN A 491 1.36 31.77 11.05
N GLN A 492 2.50 31.13 11.36
CA GLN A 492 2.57 30.14 12.43
C GLN A 492 2.04 30.73 13.75
N PRO A 493 1.05 30.11 14.39
CA PRO A 493 0.55 30.59 15.68
C PRO A 493 1.62 30.51 16.76
N SER A 494 1.63 31.47 17.69
CA SER A 494 2.64 31.56 18.75
C SER A 494 2.62 30.37 19.74
N TYR A 495 1.54 29.59 19.77
CA TYR A 495 1.42 28.38 20.59
C TYR A 495 1.96 27.12 19.89
N ILE A 496 2.44 27.24 18.65
CA ILE A 496 3.03 26.15 17.88
C ILE A 496 4.55 26.32 17.81
N THR A 497 5.27 25.27 18.13
CA THR A 497 6.72 25.12 17.91
C THR A 497 6.99 23.86 17.11
N CYS A 498 7.76 23.96 16.02
CA CYS A 498 8.12 22.83 15.18
C CYS A 498 9.57 22.41 15.50
N ALA A 499 9.85 21.11 15.56
CA ALA A 499 11.22 20.61 15.74
C ALA A 499 12.12 20.88 14.52
N THR A 500 11.51 21.04 13.35
CA THR A 500 12.19 21.40 12.10
C THR A 500 11.53 22.63 11.45
N ALA A 501 11.97 23.02 10.25
CA ALA A 501 11.39 24.15 9.52
C ALA A 501 9.88 24.00 9.23
N LYS A 502 9.34 22.78 9.25
CA LYS A 502 7.90 22.52 9.10
C LYS A 502 7.42 21.59 10.20
N CYS A 503 6.26 21.88 10.78
CA CYS A 503 5.61 20.97 11.70
C CYS A 503 5.05 19.75 10.96
N THR A 504 5.30 18.58 11.54
CA THR A 504 4.52 17.36 11.31
C THR A 504 3.05 17.60 11.64
N THR A 505 2.17 16.73 11.13
CA THR A 505 0.74 16.77 11.46
C THR A 505 0.52 16.57 12.97
N ILE A 506 1.27 15.66 13.58
CA ILE A 506 1.22 15.40 15.03
C ILE A 506 1.61 16.64 15.84
N GLU A 507 2.74 17.30 15.51
CA GLU A 507 3.18 18.50 16.22
C GLU A 507 2.13 19.60 16.17
N TYR A 508 1.55 19.85 14.99
CA TYR A 508 0.51 20.87 14.83
C TYR A 508 -0.76 20.51 15.60
N LYS A 509 -1.31 19.29 15.41
CA LYS A 509 -2.59 18.91 16.01
C LYS A 509 -2.50 18.77 17.53
N SER A 510 -1.44 18.16 18.05
CA SER A 510 -1.25 18.00 19.51
C SER A 510 -1.09 19.33 20.24
N GLN A 511 -0.27 20.25 19.71
CA GLN A 511 -0.08 21.57 20.32
C GLN A 511 -1.34 22.43 20.22
N THR A 512 -2.14 22.28 19.17
CA THR A 512 -3.43 22.97 19.05
C THR A 512 -4.43 22.48 20.09
N ARG A 513 -4.52 21.17 20.35
CA ARG A 513 -5.35 20.65 21.45
C ARG A 513 -4.89 21.15 22.81
N LYS A 514 -3.58 21.18 23.06
CA LYS A 514 -3.02 21.77 24.28
C LYS A 514 -3.35 23.26 24.42
N HIS A 515 -3.35 24.01 23.32
CA HIS A 515 -3.77 25.41 23.31
C HIS A 515 -5.24 25.55 23.69
N VAL A 516 -6.12 24.72 23.12
CA VAL A 516 -7.56 24.70 23.43
C VAL A 516 -7.85 24.48 24.92
N GLU A 517 -7.10 23.59 25.59
CA GLU A 517 -7.23 23.38 27.05
C GLU A 517 -6.65 24.54 27.88
N SER A 518 -5.79 25.35 27.29
CA SER A 518 -5.12 26.45 27.98
C SER A 518 -6.06 27.64 28.26
N ALA A 519 -5.62 28.52 29.18
CA ALA A 519 -6.30 29.78 29.45
C ALA A 519 -6.51 30.66 28.21
N ALA A 520 -5.55 30.62 27.28
CA ALA A 520 -5.60 31.43 26.06
C ALA A 520 -6.50 30.83 24.97
N GLY A 521 -6.70 29.50 24.96
CA GLY A 521 -7.53 28.81 23.95
C GLY A 521 -8.95 28.48 24.41
N GLY A 522 -9.36 28.95 25.59
CA GLY A 522 -10.74 28.86 26.07
C GLY A 522 -10.97 28.01 27.32
N LYS A 523 -9.91 27.42 27.90
CA LYS A 523 -9.99 26.52 29.07
C LYS A 523 -10.97 25.38 28.86
N TYR A 524 -11.00 24.81 27.66
CA TYR A 524 -11.86 23.68 27.38
C TYR A 524 -11.35 22.42 28.08
N ASP A 525 -12.26 21.51 28.39
CA ASP A 525 -11.96 20.15 28.79
C ASP A 525 -12.28 19.24 27.59
N ILE A 526 -11.26 18.69 26.93
CA ILE A 526 -11.47 17.93 25.69
C ILE A 526 -11.85 16.49 26.08
N VAL A 527 -13.15 16.25 26.22
CA VAL A 527 -13.69 14.96 26.68
C VAL A 527 -13.49 13.83 25.67
N ALA A 528 -13.35 14.17 24.39
CA ALA A 528 -13.04 13.22 23.32
C ALA A 528 -12.48 13.91 22.07
N ASN A 529 -11.50 13.26 21.44
CA ASN A 529 -10.91 13.64 20.17
C ASN A 529 -11.17 12.54 19.13
N TYR A 530 -11.74 12.90 17.98
CA TYR A 530 -12.07 11.99 16.89
C TYR A 530 -11.25 12.33 15.65
N GLY A 531 -10.69 11.30 15.03
CA GLY A 531 -9.89 11.42 13.81
C GLY A 531 -9.80 10.08 13.10
N ASP A 532 -9.67 10.11 11.79
CA ASP A 532 -9.51 8.95 10.93
C ASP A 532 -8.03 8.57 10.75
N GLN A 533 -7.09 9.41 11.19
CA GLN A 533 -5.66 9.15 11.21
C GLN A 533 -5.13 9.07 12.64
N PHE A 534 -4.07 8.28 12.84
CA PHE A 534 -3.39 8.24 14.14
C PHE A 534 -2.75 9.59 14.48
N SER A 535 -2.32 10.35 13.46
CA SER A 535 -1.74 11.69 13.63
C SER A 535 -2.73 12.73 14.17
N ASP A 536 -4.04 12.47 14.11
CA ASP A 536 -5.08 13.29 14.74
C ASP A 536 -5.13 13.09 16.25
N LEU A 537 -4.73 11.91 16.71
CA LEU A 537 -5.01 11.40 18.04
C LEU A 537 -3.78 11.41 18.95
N ILE A 538 -2.59 11.22 18.37
CA ILE A 538 -1.32 11.17 19.09
C ILE A 538 -0.96 12.55 19.66
N GLY A 539 -0.31 12.56 20.83
CA GLY A 539 0.26 13.75 21.47
C GLY A 539 -0.54 14.33 22.64
N GLY A 540 -1.61 13.67 23.10
CA GLY A 540 -2.34 14.03 24.32
C GLY A 540 -3.35 15.18 24.16
N SER A 541 -3.71 15.81 25.29
CA SER A 541 -4.72 16.89 25.42
C SER A 541 -6.11 16.49 24.95
N ALA A 542 -6.55 15.32 25.41
CA ALA A 542 -7.93 14.83 25.36
C ALA A 542 -8.07 13.66 26.33
N ASP A 543 -9.21 13.55 27.01
CA ASP A 543 -9.52 12.44 27.91
C ASP A 543 -9.59 11.09 27.17
N ARG A 544 -10.04 11.12 25.91
CA ARG A 544 -10.20 9.94 25.07
C ARG A 544 -9.90 10.24 23.61
N ALA A 545 -9.19 9.33 22.96
CA ALA A 545 -9.01 9.31 21.51
C ALA A 545 -9.95 8.27 20.88
N VAL A 546 -10.54 8.60 19.74
CA VAL A 546 -11.42 7.69 18.97
C VAL A 546 -10.99 7.68 17.51
N LYS A 547 -10.42 6.54 17.08
CA LYS A 547 -9.99 6.30 15.70
C LYS A 547 -11.17 5.88 14.83
N LEU A 548 -11.40 6.62 13.74
CA LEU A 548 -12.32 6.24 12.66
C LEU A 548 -11.56 5.40 11.62
N PRO A 549 -12.23 4.44 10.96
CA PRO A 549 -11.61 3.61 9.95
C PRO A 549 -11.28 4.43 8.68
N ASN A 550 -10.04 4.33 8.21
CA ASN A 550 -9.63 4.87 6.93
C ASN A 550 -8.47 4.07 6.29
N PRO A 551 -8.74 3.27 5.25
CA PRO A 551 -7.71 2.59 4.46
C PRO A 551 -7.26 3.34 3.19
N THR A 552 -7.83 4.51 2.86
CA THR A 552 -7.63 5.20 1.55
C THR A 552 -6.40 6.09 1.48
N TYR A 553 -5.86 6.56 2.61
CA TYR A 553 -4.59 7.29 2.68
C TYR A 553 -3.97 7.20 4.08
N TYR A 554 -2.66 7.44 4.19
CA TYR A 554 -1.93 7.41 5.46
C TYR A 554 -1.14 8.69 5.71
N LEU A 555 -1.37 9.32 6.88
CA LEU A 555 -0.60 10.46 7.34
C LEU A 555 0.37 10.03 8.46
N PRO A 556 1.69 9.91 8.17
CA PRO A 556 2.69 9.42 9.12
C PRO A 556 2.96 10.33 10.32
#